data_AF-A0A8C6D853-F1
#
_entry.id   AF-A0A8C6D853-F1
#
_cell.length_a   1.000
_cell.length_b   1.000
_cell.length_c   1.000
_cell.angle_alpha   90.00
_cell.angle_beta   90.00
_cell.angle_gamma   90.00
#
_symmetry.space_group_name_H-M   'P 1'
#
loop_
_entity.id
_entity.type
_entity.pdbx_description
1 polymer ?
#
loop_
_entity_poly.entity_id
_entity_poly.type
_entity_poly.pdbx_seq_one_letter_code
_entity_poly.pdbx_strand_id
1 'polypeptide(L)'
;MVAARAAAWLLLAAAACAPREQDFYDFKAVNIRGKLVSLEKYRGSVSLVVNVASECGFTDQHYRALQQLQRDLGPHHFNVLAFPCNQFGQQEPDSNKEIESFARRTYSVSFPMFSKIAVTGTGAHPAFKYLTETSGKEPTWNFWKYLVAPDGKVVGAWDPTVSVEEIRPQVTALVRKLILKKREDL
;
A
#
# COMPACT_ATOMS: atom_id res chain seq x y z
N MET A 1 -68.05 -24.73 -14.28
CA MET A 1 -67.31 -23.45 -14.32
C MET A 1 -67.28 -22.86 -12.92
N VAL A 2 -66.16 -22.91 -12.20
CA VAL A 2 -65.58 -21.76 -11.46
C VAL A 2 -64.09 -22.07 -11.29
N ALA A 3 -63.25 -21.11 -11.64
CA ALA A 3 -61.84 -21.23 -11.91
C ALA A 3 -60.96 -21.27 -10.65
N ALA A 4 -59.87 -22.04 -10.72
CA ALA A 4 -58.76 -22.01 -9.78
C ALA A 4 -57.99 -20.67 -9.89
N ARG A 5 -57.69 -20.05 -8.75
CA ARG A 5 -56.75 -18.92 -8.68
C ARG A 5 -55.47 -19.39 -7.99
N ALA A 6 -54.43 -19.61 -8.79
CA ALA A 6 -53.06 -19.76 -8.30
C ALA A 6 -52.52 -18.36 -7.97
N ALA A 7 -52.13 -18.14 -6.71
CA ALA A 7 -51.37 -16.95 -6.33
C ALA A 7 -49.88 -17.23 -6.53
N ALA A 8 -49.29 -16.61 -7.54
CA ALA A 8 -47.85 -16.61 -7.74
C ALA A 8 -47.21 -15.59 -6.78
N TRP A 9 -46.43 -16.08 -5.82
CA TRP A 9 -45.56 -15.25 -4.99
C TRP A 9 -44.24 -15.05 -5.73
N LEU A 10 -44.01 -13.84 -6.25
CA LEU A 10 -42.67 -13.43 -6.69
C LEU A 10 -41.79 -13.22 -5.45
N LEU A 11 -40.87 -14.14 -5.20
CA LEU A 11 -39.73 -13.90 -4.33
C LEU A 11 -38.73 -13.02 -5.09
N LEU A 12 -38.66 -11.73 -4.75
CA LEU A 12 -37.50 -10.91 -5.07
C LEU A 12 -36.32 -11.43 -4.24
N ALA A 13 -35.43 -12.18 -4.85
CA ALA A 13 -34.12 -12.44 -4.27
C ALA A 13 -33.31 -11.14 -4.31
N ALA A 14 -33.28 -10.42 -3.19
CA ALA A 14 -32.26 -9.40 -2.97
C ALA A 14 -30.91 -10.12 -2.96
N ALA A 15 -30.06 -9.85 -3.95
CA ALA A 15 -28.68 -10.29 -3.94
C ALA A 15 -27.97 -9.61 -2.75
N ALA A 16 -27.92 -10.29 -1.61
CA ALA A 16 -27.11 -9.88 -0.49
C ALA A 16 -25.65 -9.93 -0.96
N CYS A 17 -25.06 -8.76 -1.21
CA CYS A 17 -23.64 -8.63 -1.42
C CYS A 17 -22.97 -9.08 -0.12
N ALA A 18 -22.30 -10.25 -0.13
CA ALA A 18 -21.57 -10.72 1.03
C ALA A 18 -20.59 -9.63 1.51
N PRO A 19 -20.43 -9.40 2.83
CA PRO A 19 -19.47 -8.43 3.32
C PRO A 19 -18.08 -8.80 2.81
N ARG A 20 -17.45 -7.87 2.09
CA ARG A 20 -16.06 -8.01 1.64
C ARG A 20 -15.17 -8.10 2.89
N GLU A 21 -14.30 -9.10 2.94
CA GLU A 21 -13.25 -9.18 3.95
C GLU A 21 -12.38 -7.91 3.85
N GLN A 22 -12.10 -7.26 5.00
CA GLN A 22 -11.35 -6.01 5.03
C GLN A 22 -9.94 -6.22 4.49
N ASP A 23 -9.47 -5.28 3.66
CA ASP A 23 -8.13 -5.32 3.07
C ASP A 23 -7.38 -3.99 3.20
N PHE A 24 -6.12 -3.96 2.75
CA PHE A 24 -5.26 -2.78 2.89
C PHE A 24 -5.84 -1.51 2.24
N TYR A 25 -6.61 -1.62 1.17
CA TYR A 25 -7.12 -0.47 0.45
C TYR A 25 -8.37 0.15 1.10
N ASP A 26 -8.99 -0.51 2.08
CA ASP A 26 -10.12 0.04 2.84
C ASP A 26 -9.71 1.14 3.84
N PHE A 27 -8.42 1.24 4.15
CA PHE A 27 -7.91 2.25 5.08
C PHE A 27 -7.79 3.64 4.44
N LYS A 28 -7.71 4.66 5.30
CA LYS A 28 -7.41 6.04 4.92
C LYS A 28 -6.11 6.47 5.59
N ALA A 29 -5.38 7.36 4.94
CA ALA A 29 -4.16 7.94 5.49
C ALA A 29 -4.07 9.42 5.12
N VAL A 30 -3.49 10.22 6.01
CA VAL A 30 -3.21 11.63 5.72
C VAL A 30 -1.97 11.67 4.82
N ASN A 31 -2.08 12.31 3.66
CA ASN A 31 -0.93 12.47 2.76
C ASN A 31 0.11 13.43 3.37
N ILE A 32 1.30 13.54 2.77
CA ILE A 32 2.37 14.38 3.34
C ILE A 32 2.03 15.88 3.38
N ARG A 33 0.97 16.31 2.68
CA ARG A 33 0.45 17.70 2.67
C ARG A 33 -0.75 17.91 3.60
N GLY A 34 -1.07 16.95 4.47
CA GLY A 34 -2.12 17.11 5.48
C GLY A 34 -3.55 16.78 5.00
N LYS A 35 -3.73 16.27 3.77
CA LYS A 35 -5.06 15.89 3.25
C LYS A 35 -5.34 14.42 3.55
N LEU A 36 -6.50 14.10 4.11
CA LEU A 36 -6.97 12.73 4.25
C LEU A 36 -7.27 12.11 2.87
N VAL A 37 -6.66 10.96 2.57
CA VAL A 37 -6.79 10.24 1.30
C VAL A 37 -7.22 8.81 1.57
N SER A 38 -8.20 8.31 0.81
CA SER A 38 -8.57 6.89 0.82
C SER A 38 -7.53 6.08 0.07
N LEU A 39 -7.07 4.96 0.64
CA LEU A 39 -6.13 4.05 -0.04
C LEU A 39 -6.81 3.26 -1.18
N GLU A 40 -8.15 3.24 -1.21
CA GLU A 40 -8.97 2.70 -2.30
C GLU A 40 -8.55 3.20 -3.69
N LYS A 41 -8.01 4.42 -3.77
CA LYS A 41 -7.47 4.97 -5.04
C LYS A 41 -6.35 4.13 -5.66
N TYR A 42 -5.70 3.27 -4.89
CA TYR A 42 -4.60 2.40 -5.34
C TYR A 42 -5.08 0.97 -5.63
N ARG A 43 -6.36 0.66 -5.36
CA ARG A 43 -6.95 -0.64 -5.69
C ARG A 43 -6.86 -0.89 -7.20
N GLY A 44 -6.62 -2.14 -7.58
CA GLY A 44 -6.40 -2.53 -8.97
C GLY A 44 -4.98 -2.22 -9.49
N SER A 45 -4.08 -1.77 -8.62
CA SER A 45 -2.63 -1.66 -8.86
C SER A 45 -1.84 -2.40 -7.77
N VAL A 46 -0.61 -2.79 -8.06
CA VAL A 46 0.31 -3.35 -7.06
C VAL A 46 0.88 -2.21 -6.23
N SER A 47 0.91 -2.35 -4.90
CA SER A 47 1.51 -1.32 -4.02
C SER A 47 2.69 -1.88 -3.24
N LEU A 48 3.81 -1.15 -3.20
CA LEU A 48 4.90 -1.41 -2.28
C LEU A 48 4.85 -0.38 -1.14
N VAL A 49 4.39 -0.82 0.03
CA VAL A 49 4.25 0.03 1.22
C VAL A 49 5.54 0.01 2.02
N VAL A 50 6.09 1.18 2.34
CA VAL A 50 7.41 1.29 2.99
C VAL A 50 7.37 2.30 4.12
N ASN A 51 7.86 1.95 5.32
CA ASN A 51 8.15 2.94 6.35
C ASN A 51 9.52 3.56 6.09
N VAL A 52 9.59 4.88 5.95
CA VAL A 52 10.80 5.59 5.52
C VAL A 52 11.35 6.50 6.62
N ALA A 53 12.63 6.81 6.51
CA ALA A 53 13.34 7.78 7.32
C ALA A 53 14.41 8.49 6.46
N SER A 54 14.83 9.69 6.87
CA SER A 54 15.69 10.61 6.11
C SER A 54 17.12 10.62 6.68
N GLU A 55 17.27 10.34 7.97
CA GLU A 55 18.56 10.32 8.68
C GLU A 55 19.00 8.88 9.02
N CYS A 56 18.65 7.92 8.16
CA CYS A 56 19.03 6.53 8.32
C CYS A 56 20.19 6.14 7.39
N GLY A 57 21.08 5.25 7.81
CA GLY A 57 22.14 4.71 6.95
C GLY A 57 21.62 3.97 5.71
N PHE A 58 20.36 3.53 5.75
CA PHE A 58 19.65 2.89 4.64
C PHE A 58 19.00 3.88 3.66
N THR A 59 18.96 5.18 3.98
CA THR A 59 18.19 6.18 3.24
C THR A 59 18.57 6.25 1.78
N ASP A 60 19.85 6.45 1.48
CA ASP A 60 20.29 6.73 0.11
C ASP A 60 20.00 5.56 -0.83
N GLN A 61 20.38 4.34 -0.44
CA GLN A 61 20.15 3.15 -1.27
C GLN A 61 18.66 2.88 -1.49
N HIS A 62 17.84 2.96 -0.44
CA HIS A 62 16.42 2.59 -0.54
C HIS A 62 15.63 3.66 -1.30
N TYR A 63 15.84 4.96 -1.05
CA TYR A 63 15.13 5.99 -1.81
C TYR A 63 15.46 5.95 -3.31
N ARG A 64 16.73 5.75 -3.68
CA ARG A 64 17.12 5.64 -5.10
C ARG A 64 16.46 4.45 -5.76
N ALA A 65 16.49 3.29 -5.11
CA ALA A 65 15.94 2.06 -5.68
C ALA A 65 14.41 2.08 -5.74
N LEU A 66 13.73 2.60 -4.71
CA LEU A 66 12.28 2.81 -4.70
C LEU A 66 11.86 3.78 -5.80
N GLN A 67 12.58 4.89 -5.98
CA GLN A 67 12.28 5.84 -7.04
C GLN A 67 12.52 5.23 -8.43
N GLN A 68 13.56 4.43 -8.62
CA GLN A 68 13.77 3.71 -9.87
C GLN A 68 12.63 2.73 -10.14
N LEU A 69 12.21 1.95 -9.16
CA LEU A 69 11.10 1.02 -9.27
C LEU A 69 9.78 1.74 -9.62
N GLN A 70 9.53 2.89 -9.00
CA GLN A 70 8.37 3.74 -9.31
C GLN A 70 8.40 4.24 -10.76
N ARG A 71 9.56 4.68 -11.26
CA ARG A 71 9.71 5.12 -12.66
C ARG A 71 9.45 3.98 -13.65
N ASP A 72 9.92 2.79 -13.34
CA ASP A 72 9.88 1.66 -14.26
C ASP A 72 8.49 1.01 -14.36
N LEU A 73 7.73 1.00 -13.25
CA LEU A 73 6.47 0.24 -13.18
C LEU A 73 5.22 1.11 -12.99
N GLY A 74 5.38 2.35 -12.52
CA GLY A 74 4.27 3.25 -12.25
C GLY A 74 3.87 4.12 -13.45
N PRO A 75 2.80 4.93 -13.32
CA PRO A 75 1.89 5.00 -12.17
C PRO A 75 0.64 4.11 -12.33
N HIS A 76 0.41 3.50 -13.49
CA HIS A 76 -0.87 2.86 -13.81
C HIS A 76 -1.08 1.49 -13.15
N HIS A 77 0.00 0.74 -12.95
CA HIS A 77 -0.07 -0.65 -12.46
C HIS A 77 0.72 -0.87 -11.17
N PHE A 78 1.49 0.13 -10.73
CA PHE A 78 2.34 0.05 -9.55
C PHE A 78 2.48 1.40 -8.84
N ASN A 79 2.51 1.36 -7.51
CA ASN A 79 2.78 2.52 -6.65
C ASN A 79 3.69 2.16 -5.47
N VAL A 80 4.72 2.96 -5.22
CA VAL A 80 5.37 3.01 -3.90
C VAL A 80 4.52 3.89 -2.98
N LEU A 81 4.22 3.43 -1.77
CA LEU A 81 3.49 4.18 -0.75
C LEU A 81 4.40 4.39 0.46
N ALA A 82 4.99 5.58 0.56
CA ALA A 82 5.99 5.87 1.59
C ALA A 82 5.38 6.55 2.82
N PHE A 83 5.62 5.97 3.99
CA PHE A 83 5.12 6.43 5.29
C PHE A 83 6.30 6.79 6.20
N PRO A 84 6.62 8.08 6.37
CA PRO A 84 7.65 8.51 7.32
C PRO A 84 7.36 8.03 8.74
N CYS A 85 8.39 7.61 9.48
CA CYS A 85 8.25 7.12 10.86
C CYS A 85 9.47 7.49 11.71
N ASN A 86 9.22 8.06 12.90
CA ASN A 86 10.30 8.47 13.82
C ASN A 86 10.56 7.49 14.97
N GLN A 87 9.95 6.29 14.95
CA GLN A 87 10.06 5.33 16.06
C GLN A 87 11.42 4.62 16.11
N PHE A 88 12.18 4.59 15.00
CA PHE A 88 13.43 3.85 14.88
C PHE A 88 14.62 4.81 14.87
N GLY A 89 15.33 4.86 16.00
CA GLY A 89 16.53 5.69 16.17
C GLY A 89 16.28 7.21 16.07
N GLN A 90 15.02 7.65 16.12
CA GLN A 90 14.63 9.05 15.90
C GLN A 90 15.15 9.64 14.57
N GLN A 91 15.22 8.82 13.52
CA GLN A 91 15.83 9.16 12.23
C GLN A 91 14.89 9.88 11.25
N GLU A 92 13.72 10.32 11.72
CA GLU A 92 12.76 11.13 10.97
C GLU A 92 12.20 12.28 11.84
N PRO A 93 13.08 13.15 12.40
CA PRO A 93 12.67 14.16 13.38
C PRO A 93 11.83 15.28 12.75
N ASP A 94 12.10 15.58 11.48
CA ASP A 94 11.59 16.73 10.74
C ASP A 94 10.08 16.74 10.51
N SER A 95 9.56 17.91 10.11
CA SER A 95 8.16 18.07 9.74
C SER A 95 7.85 17.40 8.39
N ASN A 96 6.57 17.09 8.14
CA ASN A 96 6.13 16.53 6.85
C ASN A 96 6.59 17.37 5.63
N LYS A 97 6.64 18.70 5.78
CA LYS A 97 7.07 19.61 4.71
C LYS A 97 8.57 19.45 4.41
N GLU A 98 9.39 19.35 5.44
CA GLU A 98 10.84 19.15 5.31
C GLU A 98 11.15 17.77 4.74
N ILE A 99 10.45 16.73 5.21
CA ILE A 99 10.55 15.36 4.68
C ILE A 99 10.19 15.31 3.19
N GLU A 100 9.07 15.90 2.78
CA GLU A 100 8.69 15.97 1.35
C GLU A 100 9.76 16.72 0.55
N SER A 101 10.28 17.82 1.10
CA SER A 101 11.31 18.63 0.45
C SER A 101 12.63 17.88 0.30
N PHE A 102 13.06 17.13 1.31
CA PHE A 102 14.24 16.28 1.29
C PHE A 102 14.10 15.20 0.22
N ALA A 103 13.04 14.40 0.28
CA ALA A 103 12.82 13.29 -0.65
C ALA A 103 12.76 13.78 -2.11
N ARG A 104 12.12 14.93 -2.36
CA ARG A 104 12.02 15.50 -3.72
C ARG A 104 13.32 16.13 -4.19
N ARG A 105 14.03 16.90 -3.36
CA ARG A 105 15.26 17.59 -3.78
C ARG A 105 16.43 16.64 -3.95
N THR A 106 16.55 15.63 -3.08
CA THR A 106 17.70 14.72 -3.07
C THR A 106 17.52 13.56 -4.04
N TYR A 107 16.30 13.02 -4.16
CA TYR A 107 16.04 11.78 -4.90
C TYR A 107 15.03 11.93 -6.05
N SER A 108 14.47 13.13 -6.25
CA SER A 108 13.42 13.38 -7.24
C SER A 108 12.23 12.45 -7.08
N VAL A 109 11.84 12.18 -5.82
CA VAL A 109 10.72 11.28 -5.50
C VAL A 109 9.44 11.72 -6.21
N SER A 110 8.86 10.80 -6.98
CA SER A 110 7.61 10.98 -7.71
C SER A 110 6.45 10.13 -7.15
N PHE A 111 6.74 9.19 -6.25
CA PHE A 111 5.73 8.35 -5.62
C PHE A 111 4.96 9.08 -4.49
N PRO A 112 3.74 8.60 -4.15
CA PRO A 112 3.00 9.09 -3.00
C PRO A 112 3.76 8.98 -1.68
N MET A 113 3.80 10.10 -0.95
CA MET A 113 4.25 10.15 0.44
C MET A 113 3.09 10.54 1.37
N PHE A 114 3.10 9.97 2.56
CA PHE A 114 2.11 10.22 3.60
C PHE A 114 2.68 11.04 4.74
N SER A 115 1.80 11.51 5.63
CA SER A 115 2.23 12.13 6.88
C SER A 115 2.99 11.13 7.74
N LYS A 116 3.88 11.64 8.58
CA LYS A 116 4.57 10.84 9.59
C LYS A 116 3.58 10.12 10.50
N ILE A 117 3.78 8.82 10.70
CA ILE A 117 2.92 7.95 11.51
C ILE A 117 3.74 7.06 12.44
N ALA A 118 3.07 6.49 13.45
CA ALA A 118 3.58 5.30 14.14
C ALA A 118 3.21 4.04 13.34
N VAL A 119 4.13 3.09 13.26
CA VAL A 119 4.00 1.82 12.54
C VAL A 119 4.08 0.59 13.44
N THR A 120 4.50 0.75 14.69
CA THR A 120 4.54 -0.30 15.73
C THR A 120 3.88 0.16 17.03
N GLY A 121 3.45 -0.81 17.84
CA GLY A 121 2.85 -0.60 19.15
C GLY A 121 1.37 -0.22 19.12
N THR A 122 0.81 0.09 20.29
CA THR A 122 -0.63 0.37 20.46
C THR A 122 -1.11 1.57 19.62
N GLY A 123 -0.23 2.55 19.42
CA GLY A 123 -0.46 3.74 18.60
C GLY A 123 -0.20 3.55 17.10
N ALA A 124 0.15 2.35 16.63
CA ALA A 124 0.38 2.11 15.21
C ALA A 124 -0.84 2.47 14.36
N HIS A 125 -0.60 3.06 13.20
CA HIS A 125 -1.65 3.41 12.24
C HIS A 125 -2.41 2.13 11.82
N PRO A 126 -3.76 2.16 11.71
CA PRO A 126 -4.56 0.96 11.41
C PRO A 126 -4.11 0.21 10.15
N ALA A 127 -3.72 0.94 9.10
CA ALA A 127 -3.17 0.32 7.88
C ALA A 127 -1.89 -0.48 8.15
N PHE A 128 -1.00 -0.01 9.04
CA PHE A 128 0.20 -0.76 9.40
C PHE A 128 -0.12 -1.94 10.32
N LYS A 129 -1.08 -1.80 11.26
CA LYS A 129 -1.56 -2.94 12.05
C LYS A 129 -2.05 -4.09 11.16
N TYR A 130 -2.84 -3.77 10.13
CA TYR A 130 -3.28 -4.74 9.14
C TYR A 130 -2.10 -5.42 8.42
N LEU A 131 -1.10 -4.63 7.98
CA LEU A 131 0.09 -5.18 7.34
C LEU A 131 0.84 -6.15 8.26
N THR A 132 1.02 -5.78 9.53
CA THR A 132 1.73 -6.59 10.52
C THR A 132 0.97 -7.86 10.90
N GLU A 133 -0.34 -7.77 11.09
CA GLU A 133 -1.21 -8.90 11.46
C GLU A 133 -1.30 -9.92 10.31
N THR A 134 -1.47 -9.44 9.07
CA THR A 134 -1.63 -10.31 7.90
C THR A 134 -0.32 -10.97 7.46
N SER A 135 0.81 -10.26 7.60
CA SER A 135 2.13 -10.81 7.23
C SER A 135 2.81 -11.59 8.36
N GLY A 136 2.40 -11.38 9.61
CA GLY A 136 3.12 -11.85 10.79
C GLY A 136 4.48 -11.18 10.97
N LYS A 137 4.70 -10.00 10.37
CA LYS A 137 5.98 -9.27 10.37
C LYS A 137 5.78 -7.82 10.79
N GLU A 138 6.21 -7.48 12.00
CA GLU A 138 6.21 -6.11 12.52
C GLU A 138 7.53 -5.38 12.18
N PRO A 139 7.50 -4.08 11.80
CA PRO A 139 8.72 -3.34 11.53
C PRO A 139 9.59 -3.19 12.79
N THR A 140 10.82 -3.70 12.71
CA THR A 140 11.84 -3.53 13.75
C THR A 140 12.82 -2.39 13.46
N TRP A 141 12.75 -1.80 12.26
CA TRP A 141 13.62 -0.72 11.81
C TRP A 141 12.98 0.12 10.68
N ASN A 142 13.70 1.13 10.20
CA ASN A 142 13.34 1.85 8.97
C ASN A 142 13.47 0.96 7.74
N PHE A 143 12.70 1.25 6.68
CA PHE A 143 12.72 0.57 5.36
C PHE A 143 12.27 -0.90 5.36
N TRP A 144 11.31 -1.25 6.23
CA TRP A 144 10.49 -2.43 6.00
C TRP A 144 9.57 -2.20 4.81
N LYS A 145 9.32 -3.28 4.05
CA LYS A 145 8.62 -3.25 2.77
C LYS A 145 7.52 -4.28 2.80
N TYR A 146 6.30 -3.90 2.42
CA TYR A 146 5.16 -4.79 2.27
C TYR A 146 4.62 -4.70 0.84
N LEU A 147 4.54 -5.83 0.16
CA LEU A 147 3.96 -5.93 -1.18
C LEU A 147 2.49 -6.25 -1.06
N VAL A 148 1.65 -5.36 -1.58
CA VAL A 148 0.19 -5.46 -1.57
C VAL A 148 -0.28 -5.69 -3.00
N ALA A 149 -1.05 -6.76 -3.18
CA ALA A 149 -1.63 -7.14 -4.46
C ALA A 149 -2.79 -6.20 -4.88
N PRO A 150 -3.24 -6.25 -6.14
CA PRO A 150 -4.32 -5.38 -6.64
C PRO A 150 -5.65 -5.50 -5.92
N ASP A 151 -5.88 -6.61 -5.24
CA ASP A 151 -7.06 -6.89 -4.42
C ASP A 151 -6.92 -6.44 -2.96
N GLY A 152 -5.77 -5.86 -2.58
CA GLY A 152 -5.52 -5.35 -1.23
C GLY A 152 -4.86 -6.35 -0.27
N LYS A 153 -4.58 -7.58 -0.73
CA LYS A 153 -3.94 -8.61 0.10
C LYS A 153 -2.43 -8.42 0.17
N VAL A 154 -1.86 -8.65 1.35
CA VAL A 154 -0.40 -8.67 1.55
C VAL A 154 0.17 -9.98 1.00
N VAL A 155 1.12 -9.88 0.08
CA VAL A 155 1.74 -11.03 -0.61
C VAL A 155 3.25 -11.14 -0.40
N GLY A 156 3.84 -10.18 0.30
CA GLY A 156 5.25 -10.23 0.71
C GLY A 156 5.58 -9.17 1.75
N ALA A 157 6.56 -9.47 2.60
CA ALA A 157 7.07 -8.55 3.61
C ALA A 157 8.57 -8.79 3.80
N TRP A 158 9.38 -7.73 3.80
CA TRP A 158 10.84 -7.81 3.94
C TRP A 158 11.38 -6.73 4.86
N ASP A 159 12.40 -7.09 5.63
CA ASP A 159 13.18 -6.19 6.46
C ASP A 159 14.14 -5.33 5.60
N PRO A 160 14.86 -4.34 6.18
CA PRO A 160 15.68 -3.42 5.40
C PRO A 160 16.95 -4.03 4.79
N THR A 161 17.39 -5.21 5.24
CA THR A 161 18.58 -5.88 4.71
C THR A 161 18.34 -6.47 3.32
N VAL A 162 17.09 -6.80 2.99
CA VAL A 162 16.69 -7.20 1.64
C VAL A 162 16.55 -5.96 0.78
N SER A 163 17.37 -5.90 -0.29
CA SER A 163 17.38 -4.77 -1.22
C SER A 163 16.10 -4.71 -2.07
N VAL A 164 15.84 -3.53 -2.67
CA VAL A 164 14.69 -3.38 -3.59
C VAL A 164 14.93 -4.17 -4.88
N GLU A 165 16.19 -4.30 -5.28
CA GLU A 165 16.66 -5.07 -6.42
C GLU A 165 16.33 -6.56 -6.26
N GLU A 166 16.51 -7.13 -5.07
CA GLU A 166 16.18 -8.52 -4.77
C GLU A 166 14.67 -8.81 -4.84
N ILE A 167 13.83 -7.86 -4.42
CA ILE A 167 12.36 -8.04 -4.46
C ILE A 167 11.76 -7.67 -5.83
N ARG A 168 12.48 -6.91 -6.67
CA ARG A 168 12.01 -6.41 -7.98
C ARG A 168 11.43 -7.51 -8.88
N PRO A 169 12.01 -8.73 -9.00
CA PRO A 169 11.42 -9.80 -9.80
C PRO A 169 10.00 -10.16 -9.36
N GLN A 170 9.74 -10.21 -8.05
CA GLN A 170 8.41 -10.53 -7.51
C GLN A 170 7.41 -9.42 -7.81
N VAL A 171 7.80 -8.16 -7.62
CA VAL A 171 6.96 -6.99 -7.95
C VAL A 171 6.62 -6.98 -9.43
N THR A 172 7.62 -7.16 -10.30
CA THR A 172 7.44 -7.14 -11.75
C THR A 172 6.54 -8.28 -12.23
N ALA A 173 6.67 -9.47 -11.64
CA ALA A 173 5.81 -10.60 -11.96
C ALA A 173 4.33 -10.32 -11.64
N LEU A 174 4.03 -9.71 -10.48
CA LEU A 174 2.66 -9.32 -10.12
C LEU A 174 2.10 -8.26 -11.07
N VAL A 175 2.89 -7.23 -11.39
CA VAL A 175 2.50 -6.19 -12.35
C VAL A 175 2.23 -6.79 -13.73
N ARG A 176 3.10 -7.68 -14.22
CA ARG A 176 2.90 -8.37 -15.49
C ARG A 176 1.62 -9.21 -15.50
N LYS A 177 1.36 -9.97 -14.42
CA LYS A 177 0.13 -10.77 -14.28
C LYS A 177 -1.11 -9.88 -14.30
N LEU A 178 -1.07 -8.73 -13.62
CA LEU A 178 -2.15 -7.74 -13.64
C LEU A 178 -2.41 -7.21 -15.06
N ILE A 179 -1.36 -6.87 -15.80
CA ILE A 179 -1.48 -6.36 -17.18
C ILE A 179 -2.08 -7.41 -18.11
N LEU A 180 -1.62 -8.66 -18.03
CA LEU A 180 -2.14 -9.75 -18.86
C LEU A 180 -3.61 -10.01 -18.57
N LYS A 181 -3.99 -10.10 -17.29
CA LYS A 181 -5.40 -10.27 -16.89
C LYS A 181 -6.28 -9.15 -17.43
N LYS A 182 -5.85 -7.89 -17.29
CA LYS A 182 -6.59 -6.74 -17.83
C LYS A 182 -6.75 -6.78 -19.35
N ARG A 183 -5.85 -7.44 -20.08
CA ARG A 183 -5.96 -7.60 -21.55
C ARG A 183 -6.90 -8.73 -21.94
N GLU A 184 -7.04 -9.76 -21.11
CA GLU A 184 -7.97 -10.87 -21.32
C GLU A 184 -9.41 -10.47 -21.00
N ASP A 185 -9.60 -9.56 -20.05
CA ASP A 185 -10.91 -9.04 -19.63
C ASP A 185 -11.49 -7.96 -20.58
N LEU A 186 -10.75 -7.56 -21.64
CA LEU A 186 -11.12 -6.54 -22.65
C LEU A 186 -11.54 -7.19 -23.97
#